data_AF-A0A5P0ZJB2-F1
#
_entry.id   AF-A0A5P0ZJB2-F1
#
_cell.length_a   1.000
_cell.length_b   1.000
_cell.length_c   1.000
_cell.angle_alpha   90.00
_cell.angle_beta   90.00
_cell.angle_gamma   90.00
#
_symmetry.space_group_name_H-M   'P 1'
#
loop_
_entity.id
_entity.type
_entity.pdbx_description
1 polymer ?
#
loop_
_entity_poly.entity_id
_entity_poly.type
_entity_poly.pdbx_seq_one_letter_code
_entity_poly.pdbx_strand_id
1 'polypeptide(L)'
;MAISDQKYTDLTKFVGQLSPQVDLDNRRMLKLVRGSQDKFEEISPGAFRFAFRIFLIQYPGEQQILEPIERCLQADNSQLVSYSKETELLRLLKRLKDIDWKNADVKIDKVSFSAGGFGPVPDKITLDFADKLLIRENDYLHEDRDVVIPMTPGVEYSKLEVLQHLHLEYWDTNYFSEITDGEQWQVSISYSDGTKQEIWGSNAYPLDFDKFRELFEEIDFDTVKPKPAPKKIVSDNGNKFYDIIKYIPTIEERTSGKWLNEQGLGSHPYYQYEDIIFDFITDVNEFVENNTEINIRDYQEILLISGIEVDIQSFENVDVSKAAEDIVLCLIYAQIKQERLVEGSLSVSLRNGVMLDWLKRLEELGK
;
A
#
# COMPACT_ATOMS: atom_id res chain seq x y z
N MET A 1 8.25 -14.63 25.82
CA MET A 1 7.37 -15.76 26.15
C MET A 1 7.59 -16.76 25.03
N ALA A 2 8.21 -17.91 25.30
CA ALA A 2 8.59 -18.87 24.26
C ALA A 2 7.35 -19.60 23.75
N ILE A 3 7.17 -19.62 22.44
CA ILE A 3 6.10 -20.33 21.73
C ILE A 3 6.32 -21.83 21.98
N SER A 4 5.44 -22.50 22.74
CA SER A 4 5.70 -23.86 23.24
C SER A 4 5.56 -24.95 22.18
N ASP A 5 4.96 -24.66 21.03
CA ASP A 5 4.47 -25.71 20.12
C ASP A 5 5.16 -25.74 18.75
N GLN A 6 6.02 -24.76 18.43
CA GLN A 6 6.79 -24.72 17.17
C GLN A 6 8.27 -25.02 17.42
N LYS A 7 8.59 -26.31 17.58
CA LYS A 7 9.92 -26.79 17.99
C LYS A 7 11.00 -26.40 16.98
N TYR A 8 10.74 -26.50 15.68
CA TYR A 8 11.73 -26.32 14.62
C TYR A 8 11.84 -24.88 14.09
N THR A 9 11.14 -23.92 14.68
CA THR A 9 11.13 -22.49 14.27
C THR A 9 12.52 -21.91 14.01
N ASP A 10 13.50 -22.25 14.85
CA ASP A 10 14.87 -21.76 14.71
C ASP A 10 15.58 -22.23 13.44
N LEU A 11 15.14 -23.34 12.85
CA LEU A 11 15.60 -23.86 11.57
C LEU A 11 14.73 -23.37 10.41
N THR A 12 13.41 -23.35 10.60
CA THR A 12 12.44 -23.09 9.53
C THR A 12 12.30 -21.61 9.20
N LYS A 13 12.76 -20.70 10.06
CA LYS A 13 12.86 -19.26 9.74
C LYS A 13 13.76 -18.94 8.54
N PHE A 14 14.63 -19.89 8.14
CA PHE A 14 15.50 -19.74 6.97
C PHE A 14 14.83 -20.11 5.65
N VAL A 15 13.60 -20.66 5.65
CA VAL A 15 12.91 -21.08 4.42
C VAL A 15 12.79 -19.92 3.42
N GLY A 16 12.38 -18.73 3.88
CA GLY A 16 12.27 -17.55 3.02
C GLY A 16 13.60 -17.10 2.45
N GLN A 17 14.63 -17.02 3.29
CA GLN A 17 15.98 -16.66 2.86
C GLN A 17 16.56 -17.64 1.83
N LEU A 18 16.24 -18.93 1.94
CA LEU A 18 16.70 -19.99 1.04
C LEU A 18 15.81 -20.14 -0.20
N SER A 19 14.66 -19.48 -0.24
CA SER A 19 13.75 -19.49 -1.37
C SER A 19 14.18 -18.48 -2.44
N PRO A 20 14.01 -18.79 -3.73
CA PRO A 20 14.21 -17.80 -4.80
C PRO A 20 13.24 -16.63 -4.67
N GLN A 21 13.68 -15.44 -5.07
CA GLN A 21 12.82 -14.29 -5.36
C GLN A 21 12.69 -14.10 -6.88
N VAL A 22 11.66 -13.37 -7.31
CA VAL A 22 11.36 -13.07 -8.72
C VAL A 22 11.20 -11.57 -8.96
N ASP A 23 11.32 -11.15 -10.22
CA ASP A 23 10.90 -9.83 -10.70
C ASP A 23 9.40 -9.81 -11.06
N LEU A 24 8.92 -8.66 -11.56
CA LEU A 24 7.54 -8.48 -12.03
C LEU A 24 7.14 -9.44 -13.17
N ASP A 25 8.11 -9.88 -13.99
CA ASP A 25 7.89 -10.81 -15.09
C ASP A 25 7.98 -12.29 -14.63
N ASN A 26 7.95 -12.54 -13.31
CA ASN A 26 8.15 -13.86 -12.70
C ASN A 26 9.51 -14.50 -13.03
N ARG A 27 10.50 -13.71 -13.44
CA ARG A 27 11.87 -14.19 -13.70
C ARG A 27 12.63 -14.16 -12.39
N ARG A 28 13.32 -15.26 -12.10
CA ARG A 28 14.05 -15.42 -10.85
C ARG A 28 15.26 -14.50 -10.79
N MET A 29 15.49 -13.89 -9.64
CA MET A 29 16.53 -12.89 -9.41
C MET A 29 17.48 -13.28 -8.28
N LEU A 30 18.67 -12.68 -8.32
CA LEU A 30 19.60 -12.71 -7.20
C LEU A 30 19.09 -11.80 -6.08
N LYS A 31 19.34 -12.21 -4.84
CA LYS A 31 18.98 -11.41 -3.67
C LYS A 31 20.02 -10.31 -3.44
N LEU A 32 19.56 -9.06 -3.40
CA LEU A 32 20.39 -7.92 -3.03
C LEU A 32 20.50 -7.83 -1.50
N VAL A 33 21.72 -7.76 -0.97
CA VAL A 33 21.96 -7.45 0.45
C VAL A 33 22.54 -6.05 0.55
N ARG A 34 21.75 -5.13 1.12
CA ARG A 34 22.16 -3.74 1.32
C ARG A 34 23.16 -3.64 2.47
N GLY A 35 24.29 -2.99 2.21
CA GLY A 35 25.40 -2.82 3.17
C GLY A 35 26.24 -1.58 2.83
N SER A 36 27.46 -1.47 3.39
CA SER A 36 28.38 -0.37 3.02
C SER A 36 28.87 -0.45 1.56
N GLN A 37 28.75 -1.62 0.95
CA GLN A 37 28.77 -1.85 -0.48
C GLN A 37 27.65 -2.85 -0.79
N ASP A 38 26.75 -2.48 -1.68
CA ASP A 38 25.71 -3.40 -2.15
C ASP A 38 26.37 -4.61 -2.81
N LYS A 39 25.94 -5.80 -2.40
CA LYS A 39 26.40 -7.06 -2.96
C LYS A 39 25.21 -7.96 -3.22
N PHE A 40 25.26 -8.65 -4.35
CA PHE A 40 24.40 -9.82 -4.56
C PHE A 40 24.98 -10.96 -3.72
N GLU A 41 24.24 -11.41 -2.72
CA GLU A 41 24.64 -12.61 -2.00
C GLU A 41 24.24 -13.84 -2.83
N GLU A 42 25.21 -14.72 -3.09
CA GLU A 42 24.93 -16.15 -3.06
C GLU A 42 24.43 -16.44 -1.66
N ILE A 43 23.15 -16.86 -1.51
CA ILE A 43 22.55 -17.13 -0.20
C ILE A 43 23.50 -18.05 0.57
N SER A 44 24.19 -17.50 1.57
CA SER A 44 25.22 -18.24 2.28
C SER A 44 24.58 -19.07 3.38
N PRO A 45 24.67 -20.41 3.36
CA PRO A 45 24.08 -21.25 4.39
C PRO A 45 24.83 -21.18 5.72
N GLY A 46 25.79 -20.25 5.90
CA GLY A 46 26.60 -20.13 7.11
C GLY A 46 25.76 -19.89 8.37
N ALA A 47 24.81 -18.95 8.33
CA ALA A 47 23.91 -18.68 9.44
C ALA A 47 23.02 -19.90 9.76
N PHE A 48 22.50 -20.55 8.73
CA PHE A 48 21.72 -21.78 8.87
C PHE A 48 22.55 -22.94 9.46
N ARG A 49 23.78 -23.17 8.96
CA ARG A 49 24.71 -24.18 9.47
C ARG A 49 25.00 -23.97 10.96
N PHE A 50 25.16 -22.71 11.38
CA PHE A 50 25.35 -22.38 12.78
C PHE A 50 24.09 -22.68 13.61
N ALA A 51 22.92 -22.21 13.18
CA ALA A 51 21.65 -22.48 13.85
C ALA A 51 21.36 -23.99 13.98
N PHE A 52 21.63 -24.75 12.91
CA PHE A 52 21.47 -26.21 12.89
C PHE A 52 22.34 -26.92 13.93
N ARG A 53 23.61 -26.50 14.10
CA ARG A 53 24.50 -27.06 15.12
C ARG A 53 24.00 -26.77 16.53
N ILE A 54 23.55 -25.55 16.79
CA ILE A 54 23.00 -25.18 18.10
C ILE A 54 21.73 -26.00 18.39
N PHE A 55 20.86 -26.15 17.40
CA PHE A 55 19.64 -26.94 17.51
C PHE A 55 19.91 -28.39 17.90
N LEU A 56 20.86 -29.07 17.23
CA LEU A 56 21.22 -30.45 17.54
C LEU A 56 21.76 -30.62 18.97
N ILE A 57 22.49 -29.62 19.48
CA ILE A 57 22.97 -29.63 20.87
C ILE A 57 21.79 -29.53 21.85
N GLN A 58 20.81 -28.67 21.53
CA GLN A 58 19.62 -28.46 22.37
C GLN A 58 18.64 -29.64 22.32
N TYR A 59 18.52 -30.30 21.17
CA TYR A 59 17.56 -31.37 20.91
C TYR A 59 18.25 -32.64 20.36
N PRO A 60 19.10 -33.32 21.15
CA PRO A 60 19.87 -34.48 20.68
C PRO A 60 18.99 -35.68 20.28
N GLY A 61 17.73 -35.72 20.74
CA GLY A 61 16.76 -36.75 20.35
C GLY A 61 16.24 -36.63 18.91
N GLU A 62 16.44 -35.49 18.25
CA GLU A 62 15.95 -35.23 16.88
C GLU A 62 16.94 -35.68 15.79
N GLN A 63 17.99 -36.42 16.14
CA GLN A 63 19.02 -36.83 15.18
C GLN A 63 18.44 -37.55 13.95
N GLN A 64 17.45 -38.42 14.14
CA GLN A 64 16.86 -39.19 13.04
C GLN A 64 16.09 -38.32 12.05
N ILE A 65 15.35 -37.31 12.53
CA ILE A 65 14.57 -36.43 11.65
C ILE A 65 15.47 -35.41 10.94
N LEU A 66 16.59 -35.04 11.56
CA LEU A 66 17.53 -34.03 11.06
C LEU A 66 18.68 -34.61 10.23
N GLU A 67 18.93 -35.93 10.26
CA GLU A 67 19.97 -36.60 9.47
C GLU A 67 19.94 -36.23 7.95
N PRO A 68 18.77 -36.14 7.28
CA PRO A 68 18.74 -35.70 5.88
C PRO A 68 19.24 -34.27 5.68
N ILE A 69 18.96 -33.36 6.62
CA ILE A 69 19.43 -31.97 6.58
C ILE A 69 20.95 -31.94 6.81
N GLU A 70 21.45 -32.71 7.78
CA GLU A 70 22.88 -32.82 8.04
C GLU A 70 23.64 -33.30 6.80
N ARG A 71 23.11 -34.29 6.07
CA ARG A 71 23.68 -34.75 4.80
C ARG A 71 23.68 -33.67 3.72
N CYS A 72 22.60 -32.88 3.59
CA CYS A 72 22.57 -31.75 2.66
C CYS A 72 23.71 -30.78 2.99
N LEU A 73 23.93 -30.47 4.26
CA LEU A 73 24.98 -29.55 4.70
C LEU A 73 26.42 -30.03 4.43
N GLN A 74 26.63 -31.31 4.10
CA GLN A 74 27.95 -31.81 3.67
C GLN A 74 28.24 -31.51 2.19
N ALA A 75 27.23 -31.12 1.41
CA ALA A 75 27.38 -30.74 0.01
C ALA A 75 27.96 -29.32 -0.16
N ASP A 76 28.36 -29.02 -1.39
CA ASP A 76 28.75 -27.68 -1.82
C ASP A 76 27.56 -26.69 -1.71
N ASN A 77 27.86 -25.43 -1.40
CA ASN A 77 26.84 -24.40 -1.18
C ASN A 77 25.94 -24.20 -2.43
N SER A 78 26.50 -24.39 -3.62
CA SER A 78 25.79 -24.37 -4.91
C SER A 78 24.65 -25.41 -5.02
N GLN A 79 24.63 -26.43 -4.15
CA GLN A 79 23.58 -27.45 -4.09
C GLN A 79 22.56 -27.19 -2.97
N LEU A 80 22.93 -26.37 -1.99
CA LEU A 80 22.07 -26.02 -0.85
C LEU A 80 21.05 -24.95 -1.22
N VAL A 81 21.45 -24.06 -2.12
CA VAL A 81 20.64 -22.96 -2.62
C VAL A 81 20.63 -23.03 -4.13
N SER A 82 19.46 -22.89 -4.74
CA SER A 82 19.34 -22.81 -6.19
C SER A 82 18.37 -21.72 -6.59
N TYR A 83 18.81 -20.90 -7.55
CA TYR A 83 17.96 -19.90 -8.19
C TYR A 83 17.03 -20.48 -9.24
N SER A 84 17.15 -21.76 -9.62
CA SER A 84 16.38 -22.33 -10.73
C SER A 84 15.38 -23.41 -10.32
N LYS A 85 15.48 -23.91 -9.08
CA LYS A 85 14.60 -24.94 -8.54
C LYS A 85 14.62 -24.95 -7.02
N GLU A 86 13.56 -25.49 -6.44
CA GLU A 86 13.55 -25.84 -5.02
C GLU A 86 14.63 -26.90 -4.72
N THR A 87 15.43 -26.65 -3.68
CA THR A 87 16.49 -27.56 -3.24
C THR A 87 15.96 -28.60 -2.25
N GLU A 88 16.71 -29.69 -2.08
CA GLU A 88 16.35 -30.71 -1.09
C GLU A 88 16.37 -30.15 0.33
N LEU A 89 17.31 -29.26 0.64
CA LEU A 89 17.34 -28.56 1.92
C LEU A 89 16.04 -27.79 2.15
N LEU A 90 15.57 -27.03 1.15
CA LEU A 90 14.35 -26.24 1.26
C LEU A 90 13.12 -27.12 1.51
N ARG A 91 13.01 -28.26 0.81
CA ARG A 91 11.93 -29.25 1.06
C ARG A 91 11.93 -29.80 2.47
N LEU A 92 13.11 -30.15 2.97
CA LEU A 92 13.25 -30.70 4.32
C LEU A 92 12.87 -29.66 5.39
N LEU A 93 13.24 -28.40 5.19
CA LEU A 93 12.84 -27.31 6.09
C LEU A 93 11.34 -27.03 6.05
N LYS A 94 10.72 -27.00 4.86
CA LYS A 94 9.25 -26.91 4.74
C LYS A 94 8.56 -28.07 5.49
N ARG A 95 9.07 -29.30 5.33
CA ARG A 95 8.54 -30.46 6.05
C ARG A 95 8.66 -30.33 7.57
N LEU A 96 9.76 -29.78 8.10
CA LEU A 96 9.89 -29.52 9.54
C LEU A 96 8.85 -28.52 10.02
N LYS A 97 8.59 -27.49 9.22
CA LYS A 97 7.57 -26.49 9.53
C LYS A 97 6.16 -27.07 9.47
N ASP A 98 5.86 -27.90 8.48
CA ASP A 98 4.59 -28.65 8.42
C ASP A 98 4.37 -29.50 9.68
N ILE A 99 5.44 -30.01 10.31
CA ILE A 99 5.34 -30.77 11.57
C ILE A 99 4.95 -29.84 12.71
N ASP A 100 5.61 -28.69 12.85
CA ASP A 100 5.25 -27.69 13.86
C ASP A 100 3.81 -27.22 13.68
N TRP A 101 3.42 -26.95 12.44
CA TRP A 101 2.08 -26.46 12.11
C TRP A 101 0.98 -27.49 12.23
N LYS A 102 1.20 -28.77 11.90
CA LYS A 102 0.20 -29.81 12.18
C LYS A 102 -0.12 -29.93 13.66
N ASN A 103 0.82 -29.55 14.53
CA ASN A 103 0.61 -29.57 15.97
C ASN A 103 0.02 -28.26 16.50
N ALA A 104 -0.02 -27.21 15.69
CA ALA A 104 -0.47 -25.88 16.08
C ALA A 104 -1.82 -25.56 15.41
N ASP A 105 -2.88 -25.28 16.19
CA ASP A 105 -4.16 -24.78 15.64
C ASP A 105 -4.07 -23.28 15.34
N VAL A 106 -3.10 -22.90 14.50
CA VAL A 106 -2.79 -21.51 14.14
C VAL A 106 -3.41 -21.18 12.80
N LYS A 107 -4.20 -20.10 12.77
CA LYS A 107 -4.92 -19.61 11.59
C LYS A 107 -4.47 -18.19 11.27
N ILE A 108 -4.69 -17.79 10.02
CA ILE A 108 -4.50 -16.41 9.60
C ILE A 108 -5.73 -15.61 10.05
N ASP A 109 -5.52 -14.60 10.89
CA ASP A 109 -6.57 -13.69 11.33
C ASP A 109 -6.71 -12.52 10.37
N LYS A 110 -5.60 -11.87 10.01
CA LYS A 110 -5.59 -10.67 9.15
C LYS A 110 -4.42 -10.69 8.18
N VAL A 111 -4.66 -10.26 6.95
CA VAL A 111 -3.62 -9.98 5.95
C VAL A 111 -3.86 -8.60 5.36
N SER A 112 -2.89 -7.71 5.51
CA SER A 112 -2.89 -6.39 4.90
C SER A 112 -1.86 -6.32 3.78
N PHE A 113 -2.20 -5.63 2.70
CA PHE A 113 -1.33 -5.42 1.56
C PHE A 113 -1.41 -3.96 1.11
N SER A 114 -0.25 -3.40 0.77
CA SER A 114 -0.14 -2.10 0.15
C SER A 114 1.02 -2.14 -0.84
N ALA A 115 0.81 -1.60 -2.04
CA ALA A 115 1.81 -1.56 -3.09
C ALA A 115 1.64 -0.31 -3.95
N GLY A 116 2.73 0.40 -4.18
CA GLY A 116 2.77 1.66 -4.91
C GLY A 116 4.18 1.96 -5.41
N GLY A 117 4.34 3.01 -6.19
CA GLY A 117 5.65 3.41 -6.70
C GLY A 117 5.89 4.90 -6.50
N PHE A 118 6.53 5.54 -7.47
CA PHE A 118 6.64 7.00 -7.48
C PHE A 118 5.24 7.62 -7.61
N GLY A 119 4.75 8.23 -6.53
CA GLY A 119 3.38 8.75 -6.45
C GLY A 119 2.88 8.82 -5.00
N PRO A 120 1.57 8.95 -4.79
CA PRO A 120 0.98 9.01 -3.47
C PRO A 120 1.18 7.69 -2.71
N VAL A 121 1.08 7.74 -1.39
CA VAL A 121 1.08 6.53 -0.56
C VAL A 121 -0.05 5.62 -1.03
N PRO A 122 0.24 4.37 -1.39
CA PRO A 122 -0.77 3.44 -1.88
C PRO A 122 -1.81 3.11 -0.79
N ASP A 123 -3.07 2.90 -1.21
CA ASP A 123 -4.09 2.35 -0.33
C ASP A 123 -3.59 1.06 0.34
N LYS A 124 -3.99 0.86 1.59
CA LYS A 124 -3.77 -0.37 2.31
C LYS A 124 -5.08 -1.14 2.39
N ILE A 125 -5.09 -2.33 1.81
CA ILE A 125 -6.24 -3.21 1.83
C ILE A 125 -5.99 -4.33 2.84
N THR A 126 -6.94 -4.58 3.71
CA THR A 126 -6.88 -5.63 4.74
C THR A 126 -8.01 -6.63 4.56
N LEU A 127 -7.65 -7.92 4.49
CA LEU A 127 -8.53 -9.07 4.61
C LEU A 127 -8.55 -9.48 6.07
N ASP A 128 -9.66 -9.25 6.77
CA ASP A 128 -9.85 -9.56 8.18
C ASP A 128 -10.75 -10.79 8.32
N PHE A 129 -10.16 -11.98 8.45
CA PHE A 129 -10.90 -13.24 8.55
C PHE A 129 -11.52 -13.46 9.94
N ALA A 130 -10.94 -12.85 10.98
CA ALA A 130 -11.48 -12.93 12.33
C ALA A 130 -12.82 -12.18 12.43
N ASP A 131 -12.86 -10.94 11.94
CA ASP A 131 -14.05 -10.10 11.96
C ASP A 131 -14.90 -10.22 10.67
N LYS A 132 -14.39 -10.95 9.68
CA LYS A 132 -14.98 -11.17 8.34
C LYS A 132 -15.21 -9.86 7.58
N LEU A 133 -14.18 -9.02 7.51
CA LEU A 133 -14.23 -7.70 6.89
C LEU A 133 -13.17 -7.55 5.79
N LEU A 134 -13.50 -6.85 4.72
CA LEU A 134 -12.52 -6.26 3.81
C LEU A 134 -12.46 -4.77 4.15
N ILE A 135 -11.26 -4.27 4.39
CA ILE A 135 -11.02 -2.89 4.85
C ILE A 135 -10.07 -2.24 3.84
N ARG A 136 -10.43 -1.07 3.32
CA ARG A 136 -9.51 -0.21 2.57
C ARG A 136 -9.23 1.04 3.40
N GLU A 137 -7.97 1.18 3.84
CA GLU A 137 -7.43 2.35 4.51
C GLU A 137 -6.72 3.20 3.44
N ASN A 138 -7.10 4.47 3.30
CA ASN A 138 -6.46 5.40 2.37
C ASN A 138 -5.52 6.33 3.16
N ASP A 139 -4.23 6.31 2.84
CA ASP A 139 -3.19 7.06 3.54
C ASP A 139 -2.86 8.41 2.87
N TYR A 140 -3.53 8.75 1.76
CA TYR A 140 -3.29 9.99 1.03
C TYR A 140 -4.51 10.90 1.04
N LEU A 141 -4.44 11.99 1.82
CA LEU A 141 -5.49 12.99 2.06
C LEU A 141 -6.84 12.33 2.35
N HIS A 142 -7.23 12.26 3.63
CA HIS A 142 -8.43 11.65 4.26
C HIS A 142 -9.83 11.86 3.59
N GLU A 143 -9.92 11.78 2.27
CA GLU A 143 -11.03 12.14 1.41
C GLU A 143 -12.00 10.97 1.24
N ASP A 144 -11.54 9.74 1.50
CA ASP A 144 -12.39 8.56 1.60
C ASP A 144 -12.19 7.94 2.98
N ARG A 145 -13.23 7.94 3.80
CA ARG A 145 -13.25 7.17 5.05
C ARG A 145 -12.89 5.73 4.77
N ASP A 146 -12.21 5.08 5.72
CA ASP A 146 -11.94 3.64 5.68
C ASP A 146 -13.19 2.89 5.19
N VAL A 147 -13.06 2.21 4.05
CA VAL A 147 -14.18 1.48 3.48
C VAL A 147 -14.16 0.09 4.07
N VAL A 148 -15.19 -0.22 4.87
CA VAL A 148 -15.33 -1.51 5.55
C VAL A 148 -16.52 -2.24 4.98
N ILE A 149 -16.29 -3.40 4.37
CA ILE A 149 -17.33 -4.21 3.75
C ILE A 149 -17.31 -5.63 4.34
N PRO A 150 -18.46 -6.22 4.71
CA PRO A 150 -18.50 -7.60 5.20
C PRO A 150 -18.10 -8.59 4.11
N MET A 151 -17.26 -9.56 4.43
CA MET A 151 -16.97 -10.70 3.57
C MET A 151 -18.16 -11.67 3.53
N THR A 152 -18.54 -12.09 2.32
CA THR A 152 -19.44 -13.24 2.19
C THR A 152 -18.67 -14.53 2.49
N PRO A 153 -19.33 -15.60 2.98
CA PRO A 153 -18.65 -16.87 3.27
C PRO A 153 -17.94 -17.48 2.06
N GLY A 154 -18.44 -17.26 0.84
CA GLY A 154 -17.79 -17.74 -0.39
C GLY A 154 -16.48 -17.02 -0.70
N VAL A 155 -16.45 -15.70 -0.48
CA VAL A 155 -15.25 -14.87 -0.64
C VAL A 155 -14.21 -15.17 0.44
N GLU A 156 -14.65 -15.34 1.69
CA GLU A 156 -13.80 -15.76 2.81
C GLU A 156 -13.10 -17.09 2.48
N TYR A 157 -13.87 -18.09 2.03
CA TYR A 157 -13.35 -19.42 1.70
C TYR A 157 -12.34 -19.38 0.54
N SER A 158 -12.66 -18.70 -0.57
CA SER A 158 -11.78 -18.66 -1.74
C SER A 158 -10.45 -17.98 -1.43
N LYS A 159 -10.46 -16.88 -0.66
CA LYS A 159 -9.24 -16.18 -0.28
C LYS A 159 -8.39 -16.99 0.71
N LEU A 160 -9.02 -17.64 1.70
CA LEU A 160 -8.30 -18.54 2.62
C LEU A 160 -7.68 -19.73 1.90
N GLU A 161 -8.36 -20.32 0.92
CA GLU A 161 -7.83 -21.42 0.12
C GLU A 161 -6.55 -21.00 -0.59
N VAL A 162 -6.53 -19.84 -1.26
CA VAL A 162 -5.31 -19.33 -1.92
C VAL A 162 -4.20 -19.06 -0.91
N LEU A 163 -4.50 -18.40 0.21
CA LEU A 163 -3.51 -18.11 1.26
C LEU A 163 -2.86 -19.38 1.85
N GLN A 164 -3.64 -20.46 2.01
CA GLN A 164 -3.12 -21.76 2.46
C GLN A 164 -2.15 -22.38 1.46
N HIS A 165 -2.33 -22.15 0.16
CA HIS A 165 -1.42 -22.64 -0.87
C HIS A 165 -0.15 -21.78 -1.02
N LEU A 166 -0.24 -20.48 -0.73
CA LEU A 166 0.88 -19.55 -0.84
C LEU A 166 1.93 -19.73 0.24
N HIS A 167 1.53 -20.25 1.40
CA HIS A 167 2.43 -20.48 2.52
C HIS A 167 3.24 -19.21 2.91
N LEU A 168 2.53 -18.12 3.23
CA LEU A 168 3.15 -16.81 3.53
C LEU A 168 4.17 -16.84 4.68
N GLU A 169 4.01 -17.78 5.60
CA GLU A 169 4.95 -18.05 6.68
C GLU A 169 6.33 -18.51 6.18
N TYR A 170 6.43 -18.95 4.93
CA TYR A 170 7.70 -19.28 4.28
C TYR A 170 8.34 -18.08 3.61
N TRP A 171 7.67 -16.94 3.51
CA TRP A 171 8.24 -15.76 2.90
C TRP A 171 9.32 -15.16 3.81
N ASP A 172 10.38 -14.64 3.20
CA ASP A 172 11.34 -13.80 3.90
C ASP A 172 10.70 -12.47 4.30
N THR A 173 11.35 -11.77 5.21
CA THR A 173 10.98 -10.43 5.67
C THR A 173 11.24 -9.33 4.65
N ASN A 174 12.15 -9.55 3.70
CA ASN A 174 12.64 -8.52 2.80
C ASN A 174 12.99 -9.06 1.40
N TYR A 175 12.49 -8.39 0.37
CA TYR A 175 12.75 -8.69 -1.04
C TYR A 175 13.23 -7.44 -1.78
N PHE A 176 14.51 -7.41 -2.18
CA PHE A 176 15.08 -6.24 -2.85
C PHE A 176 15.76 -6.62 -4.15
N SER A 177 15.58 -5.79 -5.17
CA SER A 177 16.41 -5.78 -6.38
C SER A 177 17.22 -4.48 -6.48
N GLU A 178 18.10 -4.42 -7.47
CA GLU A 178 18.91 -3.23 -7.79
C GLU A 178 18.10 -2.11 -8.47
N ILE A 179 16.86 -2.39 -8.86
CA ILE A 179 16.00 -1.44 -9.54
C ILE A 179 15.55 -0.38 -8.52
N THR A 180 15.90 0.88 -8.77
CA THR A 180 15.67 2.00 -7.86
C THR A 180 14.36 2.75 -8.09
N ASP A 181 13.80 2.63 -9.29
CA ASP A 181 12.48 3.11 -9.68
C ASP A 181 11.50 1.94 -9.78
N GLY A 182 10.22 2.15 -9.53
CA GLY A 182 9.20 1.08 -9.59
C GLY A 182 8.50 0.87 -8.27
N GLU A 183 8.04 -0.36 -8.03
CA GLU A 183 7.08 -0.68 -6.98
C GLU A 183 7.77 -1.01 -5.64
N GLN A 184 7.28 -0.35 -4.58
CA GLN A 184 7.49 -0.70 -3.19
C GLN A 184 6.20 -1.29 -2.64
N TRP A 185 6.33 -2.35 -1.86
CA TRP A 185 5.18 -3.05 -1.31
C TRP A 185 5.44 -3.53 0.10
N GLN A 186 4.35 -3.68 0.86
CA GLN A 186 4.34 -4.18 2.21
C GLN A 186 3.19 -5.18 2.40
N VAL A 187 3.47 -6.26 3.12
CA VAL A 187 2.48 -7.22 3.61
C VAL A 187 2.59 -7.34 5.12
N SER A 188 1.46 -7.21 5.81
CA SER A 188 1.34 -7.43 7.25
C SER A 188 0.42 -8.62 7.51
N ILE A 189 0.85 -9.57 8.33
CA ILE A 189 0.09 -10.79 8.63
C ILE A 189 -0.06 -10.91 10.14
N SER A 190 -1.28 -11.17 10.61
CA SER A 190 -1.57 -11.54 11.99
C SER A 190 -2.17 -12.93 12.04
N TYR A 191 -1.69 -13.74 12.99
CA TYR A 191 -2.15 -15.10 13.22
C TYR A 191 -2.92 -15.21 14.54
N SER A 192 -3.75 -16.25 14.66
CA SER A 192 -4.62 -16.51 15.80
C SER A 192 -3.90 -16.79 17.13
N ASP A 193 -2.60 -17.09 17.09
CA ASP A 193 -1.74 -17.23 18.28
C ASP A 193 -1.11 -15.90 18.73
N GLY A 194 -1.42 -14.80 18.05
CA GLY A 194 -0.88 -13.47 18.29
C GLY A 194 0.45 -13.20 17.58
N THR A 195 1.00 -14.16 16.82
CA THR A 195 2.18 -13.94 15.98
C THR A 195 1.86 -12.92 14.90
N LYS A 196 2.83 -12.03 14.63
CA LYS A 196 2.75 -11.04 13.56
C LYS A 196 3.98 -11.11 12.66
N GLN A 197 3.78 -10.91 11.37
CA GLN A 197 4.86 -10.88 10.38
C GLN A 197 4.68 -9.65 9.50
N GLU A 198 5.78 -8.92 9.31
CA GLU A 198 5.87 -7.80 8.38
C GLU A 198 6.86 -8.17 7.28
N ILE A 199 6.46 -7.97 6.04
CA ILE A 199 7.21 -8.33 4.86
C ILE A 199 7.26 -7.11 3.95
N TRP A 200 8.46 -6.80 3.47
CA TRP A 200 8.72 -5.64 2.63
C TRP A 200 9.35 -6.06 1.33
N GLY A 201 9.06 -5.31 0.27
CA GLY A 201 9.83 -5.44 -0.95
C GLY A 201 9.93 -4.16 -1.77
N SER A 202 10.94 -4.15 -2.64
CA SER A 202 11.16 -3.12 -3.66
C SER A 202 11.60 -3.83 -4.93
N ASN A 203 10.72 -3.84 -5.94
CA ASN A 203 10.96 -4.41 -7.27
C ASN A 203 11.44 -5.87 -7.25
N ALA A 204 11.10 -6.62 -6.20
CA ALA A 204 11.41 -8.04 -6.02
C ALA A 204 10.32 -8.67 -5.17
N TYR A 205 10.02 -9.93 -5.45
CA TYR A 205 8.84 -10.60 -4.94
C TYR A 205 9.14 -12.06 -4.55
N PRO A 206 8.37 -12.64 -3.61
CA PRO A 206 8.34 -14.09 -3.42
C PRO A 206 7.81 -14.80 -4.66
N LEU A 207 8.02 -16.11 -4.74
CA LEU A 207 7.34 -16.95 -5.73
C LEU A 207 5.82 -16.86 -5.57
N ASP A 208 5.11 -16.91 -6.70
CA ASP A 208 3.63 -16.88 -6.76
C ASP A 208 3.02 -15.59 -6.16
N PHE A 209 3.78 -14.49 -6.13
CA PHE A 209 3.28 -13.20 -5.61
C PHE A 209 2.12 -12.62 -6.45
N ASP A 210 2.06 -12.94 -7.74
CA ASP A 210 0.94 -12.63 -8.61
C ASP A 210 -0.39 -13.17 -8.05
N LYS A 211 -0.42 -14.46 -7.67
CA LYS A 211 -1.60 -15.07 -7.03
C LYS A 211 -1.95 -14.42 -5.69
N PHE A 212 -0.95 -13.91 -4.97
CA PHE A 212 -1.20 -13.13 -3.75
C PHE A 212 -1.87 -11.79 -4.08
N ARG A 213 -1.40 -11.06 -5.10
CA ARG A 213 -1.99 -9.77 -5.52
C ARG A 213 -3.43 -9.92 -5.98
N GLU A 214 -3.75 -10.99 -6.72
CA GLU A 214 -5.10 -11.30 -7.18
C GLU A 214 -6.12 -11.33 -6.03
N LEU A 215 -5.70 -11.64 -4.80
CA LEU A 215 -6.57 -11.59 -3.61
C LEU A 215 -7.15 -10.19 -3.34
N PHE A 216 -6.48 -9.13 -3.78
CA PHE A 216 -6.85 -7.75 -3.50
C PHE A 216 -7.46 -7.04 -4.71
N GLU A 217 -7.13 -7.46 -5.93
CA GLU A 217 -7.63 -6.87 -7.18
C GLU A 217 -9.11 -7.18 -7.44
N GLU A 218 -9.64 -8.30 -6.92
CA GLU A 218 -11.05 -8.69 -7.07
C GLU A 218 -12.03 -7.86 -6.21
N ILE A 219 -11.55 -6.88 -5.45
CA ILE A 219 -12.39 -6.15 -4.49
C ILE A 219 -12.88 -4.84 -5.09
N ASP A 220 -14.15 -4.83 -5.50
CA ASP A 220 -14.83 -3.61 -5.94
C ASP A 220 -15.37 -2.82 -4.73
N PHE A 221 -14.52 -1.94 -4.19
CA PHE A 221 -14.90 -1.00 -3.12
C PHE A 221 -15.87 0.10 -3.61
N ASP A 222 -15.99 0.33 -4.91
CA ASP A 222 -16.80 1.41 -5.48
C ASP A 222 -18.31 1.08 -5.42
N THR A 223 -18.65 -0.21 -5.40
CA THR A 223 -20.04 -0.67 -5.19
C THR A 223 -20.58 -0.39 -3.78
N VAL A 224 -19.72 -0.07 -2.82
CA VAL A 224 -20.08 0.11 -1.40
C VAL A 224 -19.91 1.55 -0.92
N LYS A 225 -19.83 2.54 -1.83
CA LYS A 225 -20.05 3.94 -1.43
C LYS A 225 -21.36 4.01 -0.64
N PRO A 226 -21.37 4.34 0.67
CA PRO A 226 -22.60 4.78 1.28
C PRO A 226 -22.99 6.01 0.49
N LYS A 227 -24.10 5.93 -0.26
CA LYS A 227 -24.74 7.12 -0.81
C LYS A 227 -24.80 8.09 0.37
N PRO A 228 -24.09 9.24 0.37
CA PRO A 228 -24.23 10.16 1.47
C PRO A 228 -25.72 10.37 1.59
N ALA A 229 -26.27 10.06 2.78
CA ALA A 229 -27.64 10.45 3.05
C ALA A 229 -27.70 11.91 2.65
N PRO A 230 -28.60 12.34 1.75
CA PRO A 230 -28.60 13.71 1.29
C PRO A 230 -28.68 14.56 2.55
N LYS A 231 -27.56 15.20 2.91
CA LYS A 231 -27.64 16.34 3.81
C LYS A 231 -28.58 17.22 3.03
N LYS A 232 -29.75 17.49 3.60
CA LYS A 232 -30.55 18.61 3.13
C LYS A 232 -29.60 19.80 3.24
N ILE A 233 -28.96 20.15 2.13
CA ILE A 233 -28.35 21.45 1.97
C ILE A 233 -29.54 22.38 1.98
N VAL A 234 -29.82 22.91 3.16
CA VAL A 234 -30.65 24.09 3.28
C VAL A 234 -29.79 25.17 2.64
N SER A 235 -30.13 25.51 1.40
CA SER A 235 -29.58 26.64 0.67
C SER A 235 -29.97 27.93 1.41
N ASP A 236 -29.33 28.22 2.53
CA ASP A 236 -29.71 29.36 3.38
C ASP A 236 -29.06 30.68 2.94
N ASN A 237 -28.19 30.67 1.92
CA ASN A 237 -27.41 31.85 1.52
C ASN A 237 -27.55 32.31 0.06
N GLY A 238 -28.48 31.73 -0.71
CA GLY A 238 -28.81 32.22 -2.07
C GLY A 238 -27.73 32.05 -3.14
N ASN A 239 -26.58 31.44 -2.83
CA ASN A 239 -25.54 31.10 -3.80
C ASN A 239 -25.45 29.58 -3.98
N LYS A 240 -25.54 29.07 -5.21
CA LYS A 240 -25.53 27.62 -5.49
C LYS A 240 -24.19 26.93 -5.21
N PHE A 241 -23.09 27.67 -5.06
CA PHE A 241 -21.75 27.15 -4.74
C PHE A 241 -21.36 27.34 -3.27
N TYR A 242 -22.31 27.69 -2.39
CA TYR A 242 -22.04 28.08 -1.00
C TYR A 242 -21.13 27.10 -0.24
N ASP A 243 -21.35 25.79 -0.42
CA ASP A 243 -20.58 24.76 0.26
C ASP A 243 -19.08 24.80 -0.09
N ILE A 244 -18.73 25.29 -1.28
CA ILE A 244 -17.35 25.47 -1.71
C ILE A 244 -16.83 26.88 -1.36
N ILE A 245 -17.63 27.93 -1.57
CA ILE A 245 -17.14 29.32 -1.43
C ILE A 245 -17.07 29.80 0.02
N LYS A 246 -17.68 29.09 0.97
CA LYS A 246 -17.62 29.45 2.41
C LYS A 246 -16.20 29.49 2.98
N TYR A 247 -15.23 28.88 2.30
CA TYR A 247 -13.81 28.85 2.67
C TYR A 247 -13.01 30.08 2.18
N ILE A 248 -13.62 31.00 1.42
CA ILE A 248 -12.96 32.22 0.94
C ILE A 248 -12.25 32.98 2.09
N PRO A 249 -12.89 33.28 3.25
CA PRO A 249 -12.23 34.03 4.32
C PRO A 249 -10.95 33.36 4.83
N THR A 250 -10.94 32.04 4.94
CA THR A 250 -9.77 31.26 5.37
C THR A 250 -8.67 31.29 4.30
N ILE A 251 -9.03 31.08 3.04
CA ILE A 251 -8.07 31.06 1.93
C ILE A 251 -7.49 32.46 1.68
N GLU A 252 -8.22 33.53 2.00
CA GLU A 252 -7.72 34.92 1.97
C GLU A 252 -6.56 35.17 2.94
N GLU A 253 -6.47 34.44 4.05
CA GLU A 253 -5.35 34.53 4.99
C GLU A 253 -4.05 33.95 4.39
N ARG A 254 -4.14 33.26 3.24
CA ARG A 254 -3.03 32.59 2.54
C ARG A 254 -2.27 31.59 3.42
N THR A 255 -2.90 31.10 4.48
CA THR A 255 -2.44 29.98 5.28
C THR A 255 -2.99 28.69 4.67
N SER A 256 -2.20 27.62 4.75
CA SER A 256 -2.60 26.32 4.19
C SER A 256 -1.99 25.16 4.95
N GLY A 257 -0.77 25.33 5.48
CA GLY A 257 -0.07 24.30 6.22
C GLY A 257 1.42 24.57 6.35
N LYS A 258 2.18 23.51 6.64
CA LYS A 258 3.64 23.56 6.75
C LYS A 258 4.29 22.29 6.22
N TRP A 259 5.48 22.44 5.66
CA TRP A 259 6.35 21.31 5.35
C TRP A 259 6.90 20.70 6.64
N LEU A 260 6.87 19.37 6.70
CA LEU A 260 7.49 18.58 7.75
C LEU A 260 8.65 17.78 7.17
N ASN A 261 9.62 17.44 8.03
CA ASN A 261 10.76 16.58 7.70
C ASN A 261 11.70 17.08 6.58
N GLU A 262 11.71 18.38 6.28
CA GLU A 262 12.60 19.00 5.27
C GLU A 262 14.09 18.68 5.44
N GLN A 263 14.54 18.30 6.65
CA GLN A 263 15.96 18.11 7.00
C GLN A 263 16.27 16.72 7.59
N GLY A 264 15.31 15.78 7.59
CA GLY A 264 15.45 14.47 8.23
C GLY A 264 16.11 13.42 7.33
N LEU A 265 17.21 12.82 7.79
CA LEU A 265 17.83 11.68 7.11
C LEU A 265 16.94 10.43 7.29
N GLY A 266 16.04 10.17 6.34
CA GLY A 266 15.26 8.92 6.27
C GLY A 266 13.73 9.05 6.21
N SER A 267 13.16 10.25 6.28
CA SER A 267 11.72 10.48 6.05
C SER A 267 11.54 11.49 4.92
N HIS A 268 10.77 11.13 3.89
CA HIS A 268 10.46 12.05 2.79
C HIS A 268 9.70 13.27 3.33
N PRO A 269 10.03 14.50 2.87
CA PRO A 269 9.30 15.69 3.25
C PRO A 269 7.87 15.59 2.74
N TYR A 270 6.91 15.96 3.59
CA TYR A 270 5.48 16.00 3.26
C TYR A 270 4.85 17.29 3.78
N TYR A 271 3.78 17.72 3.15
CA TYR A 271 3.06 18.95 3.47
C TYR A 271 1.87 18.63 4.36
N GLN A 272 1.90 19.14 5.59
CA GLN A 272 0.79 19.01 6.52
C GLN A 272 -0.16 20.20 6.35
N TYR A 273 -1.35 19.95 5.79
CA TYR A 273 -2.42 20.93 5.70
C TYR A 273 -3.10 21.17 7.05
N GLU A 274 -3.72 22.34 7.20
CA GLU A 274 -4.62 22.63 8.33
C GLU A 274 -5.97 21.92 8.15
N ASP A 275 -6.61 21.53 9.26
CA ASP A 275 -7.91 20.83 9.29
C ASP A 275 -8.97 21.49 8.39
N ILE A 276 -8.99 22.82 8.34
CA ILE A 276 -9.95 23.59 7.53
C ILE A 276 -9.74 23.43 6.01
N ILE A 277 -8.51 23.16 5.56
CA ILE A 277 -8.23 22.86 4.15
C ILE A 277 -8.72 21.46 3.79
N PHE A 278 -8.68 20.51 4.73
CA PHE A 278 -9.29 19.19 4.53
C PHE A 278 -10.82 19.29 4.38
N ASP A 279 -11.46 20.11 5.22
CA ASP A 279 -12.89 20.37 5.09
C ASP A 279 -13.23 20.98 3.71
N PHE A 280 -12.42 21.95 3.24
CA PHE A 280 -12.56 22.53 1.90
C PHE A 280 -12.49 21.49 0.79
N ILE A 281 -11.47 20.63 0.81
CA ILE A 281 -11.28 19.59 -0.20
C ILE A 281 -12.46 18.60 -0.20
N THR A 282 -12.90 18.20 0.99
CA THR A 282 -14.03 17.28 1.17
C THR A 282 -15.30 17.86 0.54
N ASP A 283 -15.60 19.12 0.84
CA ASP A 283 -16.80 19.78 0.33
C ASP A 283 -16.76 20.01 -1.18
N VAL A 284 -15.58 20.28 -1.77
CA VAL A 284 -15.43 20.33 -3.23
C VAL A 284 -15.70 18.97 -3.87
N ASN A 285 -15.10 17.91 -3.34
CA ASN A 285 -15.33 16.55 -3.84
C ASN A 285 -16.82 16.17 -3.74
N GLU A 286 -17.45 16.36 -2.58
CA GLU A 286 -18.88 16.08 -2.38
C GLU A 286 -19.74 16.93 -3.32
N PHE A 287 -19.40 18.20 -3.53
CA PHE A 287 -20.16 19.07 -4.42
C PHE A 287 -20.11 18.58 -5.87
N VAL A 288 -18.91 18.29 -6.39
CA VAL A 288 -18.71 17.83 -7.77
C VAL A 288 -19.42 16.49 -7.99
N GLU A 289 -19.25 15.52 -7.10
CA GLU A 289 -19.86 14.20 -7.21
C GLU A 289 -21.40 14.22 -7.15
N ASN A 290 -21.99 15.11 -6.36
CA ASN A 290 -23.44 15.12 -6.13
C ASN A 290 -24.22 16.10 -7.01
N ASN A 291 -23.57 17.13 -7.57
CA ASN A 291 -24.26 18.23 -8.25
C ASN A 291 -23.86 18.43 -9.71
N THR A 292 -22.89 17.65 -10.22
CA THR A 292 -22.39 17.81 -11.60
C THR A 292 -22.29 16.45 -12.30
N GLU A 293 -22.21 16.47 -13.63
CA GLU A 293 -21.85 15.28 -14.42
C GLU A 293 -20.33 15.11 -14.56
N ILE A 294 -19.53 16.00 -13.94
CA ILE A 294 -18.08 15.96 -13.98
C ILE A 294 -17.61 14.79 -13.11
N ASN A 295 -17.02 13.77 -13.73
CA ASN A 295 -16.36 12.67 -13.01
C ASN A 295 -14.82 12.78 -13.11
N ILE A 296 -14.12 11.86 -12.42
CA ILE A 296 -12.65 11.80 -12.34
C ILE A 296 -11.95 11.68 -13.71
N ARG A 297 -12.60 11.10 -14.73
CA ARG A 297 -12.03 10.97 -16.09
C ARG A 297 -12.41 12.14 -17.01
N ASP A 298 -13.50 12.84 -16.71
CA ASP A 298 -14.08 13.82 -17.63
C ASP A 298 -13.52 15.25 -17.45
N TYR A 299 -13.02 15.61 -16.26
CA TYR A 299 -12.53 16.98 -16.01
C TYR A 299 -11.32 17.35 -16.90
N GLN A 300 -10.43 16.40 -17.19
CA GLN A 300 -9.27 16.63 -18.06
C GLN A 300 -9.72 16.89 -19.50
N GLU A 301 -10.73 16.15 -19.98
CA GLU A 301 -11.30 16.31 -21.31
C GLU A 301 -12.04 17.65 -21.44
N ILE A 302 -12.81 18.04 -20.42
CA ILE A 302 -13.52 19.34 -20.38
C ILE A 302 -12.53 20.51 -20.44
N LEU A 303 -11.44 20.45 -19.67
CA LEU A 303 -10.39 21.47 -19.69
C LEU A 303 -9.68 21.51 -21.06
N LEU A 304 -9.35 20.34 -21.62
CA LEU A 304 -8.69 20.24 -22.92
C LEU A 304 -9.55 20.82 -24.06
N ILE A 305 -10.84 20.46 -24.12
CA ILE A 305 -11.79 21.00 -25.11
C ILE A 305 -11.93 22.52 -24.98
N SER A 306 -11.76 23.05 -23.76
CA SER A 306 -11.81 24.47 -23.45
C SER A 306 -10.50 25.21 -23.73
N GLY A 307 -9.50 24.51 -24.30
CA GLY A 307 -8.20 25.08 -24.64
C GLY A 307 -7.25 25.24 -23.45
N ILE A 308 -7.52 24.56 -22.34
CA ILE A 308 -6.67 24.52 -21.16
C ILE A 308 -5.96 23.17 -21.14
N GLU A 309 -4.67 23.17 -21.46
CA GLU A 309 -3.85 21.96 -21.33
C GLU A 309 -3.59 21.64 -19.86
N VAL A 310 -3.78 20.37 -19.50
CA VAL A 310 -3.50 19.86 -18.15
C VAL A 310 -2.03 19.44 -18.09
N ASP A 311 -1.15 20.35 -17.66
CA ASP A 311 0.22 20.04 -17.27
C ASP A 311 0.51 20.42 -15.80
N ILE A 312 1.58 19.86 -15.23
CA ILE A 312 1.95 19.99 -13.81
C ILE A 312 2.19 21.47 -13.37
N GLN A 313 2.33 22.42 -14.29
CA GLN A 313 2.59 23.84 -14.01
C GLN A 313 1.56 24.81 -14.65
N SER A 314 0.55 24.29 -15.35
CA SER A 314 -0.31 25.05 -16.27
C SER A 314 -1.44 25.82 -15.60
N PHE A 315 -1.99 25.32 -14.48
CA PHE A 315 -3.25 25.84 -13.94
C PHE A 315 -3.12 27.25 -13.37
N GLU A 316 -1.96 27.60 -12.81
CA GLU A 316 -1.75 28.88 -12.12
C GLU A 316 -1.90 30.12 -13.02
N ASN A 317 -1.80 29.95 -14.34
CA ASN A 317 -1.85 31.04 -15.31
C ASN A 317 -3.21 31.17 -16.01
N VAL A 318 -4.20 30.36 -15.67
CA VAL A 318 -5.50 30.36 -16.32
C VAL A 318 -6.33 31.56 -15.84
N ASP A 319 -6.66 32.48 -16.77
CA ASP A 319 -7.56 33.60 -16.50
C ASP A 319 -9.02 33.11 -16.42
N VAL A 320 -9.56 33.09 -15.20
CA VAL A 320 -10.94 32.66 -14.94
C VAL A 320 -11.98 33.77 -15.01
N SER A 321 -11.60 35.02 -15.29
CA SER A 321 -12.52 36.17 -15.26
C SER A 321 -13.74 36.02 -16.19
N LYS A 322 -13.59 35.22 -17.25
CA LYS A 322 -14.65 34.89 -18.21
C LYS A 322 -14.98 33.40 -18.28
N ALA A 323 -14.35 32.57 -17.44
CA ALA A 323 -14.60 31.14 -17.42
C ALA A 323 -16.04 30.85 -16.98
N ALA A 324 -16.61 29.80 -17.56
CA ALA A 324 -17.90 29.25 -17.17
C ALA A 324 -17.74 28.40 -15.89
N GLU A 325 -18.87 28.11 -15.22
CA GLU A 325 -18.86 27.45 -13.91
C GLU A 325 -18.25 26.04 -13.93
N ASP A 326 -18.53 25.27 -14.98
CA ASP A 326 -17.96 23.95 -15.22
C ASP A 326 -16.43 24.01 -15.32
N ILE A 327 -15.90 24.99 -16.05
CA ILE A 327 -14.45 25.19 -16.20
C ILE A 327 -13.79 25.53 -14.86
N VAL A 328 -14.40 26.43 -14.09
CA VAL A 328 -13.86 26.84 -12.79
C VAL A 328 -13.90 25.67 -11.80
N LEU A 329 -14.98 24.89 -11.79
CA LEU A 329 -15.06 23.66 -11.00
C LEU A 329 -14.01 22.62 -11.43
N CYS A 330 -13.83 22.41 -12.73
CA CYS A 330 -12.79 21.51 -13.24
C CYS A 330 -11.39 21.95 -12.85
N LEU A 331 -11.08 23.26 -12.83
CA LEU A 331 -9.77 23.77 -12.38
C LEU A 331 -9.52 23.51 -10.89
N ILE A 332 -10.50 23.84 -10.03
CA ILE A 332 -10.41 23.57 -8.59
C ILE A 332 -10.24 22.08 -8.35
N TYR A 333 -11.08 21.26 -9.00
CA TYR A 333 -11.04 19.81 -8.87
C TYR A 333 -9.71 19.22 -9.38
N ALA A 334 -9.22 19.70 -10.53
CA ALA A 334 -7.93 19.29 -11.09
C ALA A 334 -6.77 19.59 -10.14
N GLN A 335 -6.75 20.77 -9.51
CA GLN A 335 -5.72 21.14 -8.55
C GLN A 335 -5.74 20.24 -7.30
N ILE A 336 -6.92 19.91 -6.80
CA ILE A 336 -7.08 18.96 -5.68
C ILE A 336 -6.56 17.58 -6.09
N LYS A 337 -6.89 17.10 -7.30
CA LYS A 337 -6.38 15.81 -7.79
C LYS A 337 -4.89 15.83 -8.07
N GLN A 338 -4.32 16.98 -8.43
CA GLN A 338 -2.88 17.13 -8.62
C GLN A 338 -2.11 16.96 -7.32
N GLU A 339 -2.70 17.32 -6.16
CA GLU A 339 -2.07 17.08 -4.87
C GLU A 339 -1.75 15.61 -4.63
N ARG A 340 -2.58 14.70 -5.18
CA ARG A 340 -2.31 13.26 -5.16
C ARG A 340 -1.07 12.84 -5.94
N LEU A 341 -0.56 13.69 -6.83
CA LEU A 341 0.57 13.38 -7.72
C LEU A 341 1.82 14.17 -7.33
N VAL A 342 1.64 15.37 -6.77
CA VAL A 342 2.72 16.30 -6.45
C VAL A 342 2.45 16.89 -5.07
N GLU A 343 3.20 16.37 -4.08
CA GLU A 343 3.15 16.81 -2.69
C GLU A 343 3.29 18.34 -2.58
N GLY A 344 2.33 18.98 -1.91
CA GLY A 344 2.31 20.42 -1.65
C GLY A 344 1.88 21.29 -2.83
N SER A 345 1.45 20.73 -3.97
CA SER A 345 0.95 21.49 -5.13
C SER A 345 -0.25 22.39 -4.81
N LEU A 346 -1.25 21.90 -4.08
CA LEU A 346 -2.43 22.66 -3.66
C LEU A 346 -2.03 23.83 -2.76
N SER A 347 -1.03 23.64 -1.89
CA SER A 347 -0.48 24.73 -1.07
C SER A 347 0.09 25.88 -1.90
N VAL A 348 0.57 25.62 -3.12
CA VAL A 348 1.08 26.67 -4.02
C VAL A 348 -0.10 27.52 -4.48
N SER A 349 -1.15 26.89 -5.01
CA SER A 349 -2.38 27.55 -5.51
C SER A 349 -3.17 28.28 -4.41
N LEU A 350 -3.12 27.80 -3.16
CA LEU A 350 -3.68 28.49 -2.00
C LEU A 350 -2.86 29.74 -1.64
N ARG A 351 -1.52 29.64 -1.62
CA ARG A 351 -0.63 30.74 -1.19
C ARG A 351 -0.44 31.82 -2.25
N ASN A 352 -0.35 31.46 -3.52
CA ASN A 352 -0.20 32.42 -4.62
C ASN A 352 -1.50 33.20 -4.88
N GLY A 353 -2.66 32.68 -4.46
CA GLY A 353 -3.97 33.31 -4.58
C GLY A 353 -4.80 32.81 -5.77
N VAL A 354 -4.29 31.87 -6.55
CA VAL A 354 -4.98 31.27 -7.70
C VAL A 354 -6.29 30.61 -7.27
N MET A 355 -6.26 29.82 -6.19
CA MET A 355 -7.46 29.18 -5.65
C MET A 355 -8.49 30.22 -5.18
N LEU A 356 -8.04 31.32 -4.60
CA LEU A 356 -8.92 32.41 -4.17
C LEU A 356 -9.63 33.07 -5.37
N ASP A 357 -8.91 33.31 -6.46
CA ASP A 357 -9.48 33.89 -7.68
C ASP A 357 -10.56 32.97 -8.28
N TRP A 358 -10.32 31.66 -8.28
CA TRP A 358 -11.30 30.66 -8.73
C TRP A 358 -12.54 30.63 -7.84
N LEU A 359 -12.38 30.68 -6.52
CA LEU A 359 -13.51 30.69 -5.58
C LEU A 359 -14.34 31.96 -5.68
N LYS A 360 -13.70 33.13 -5.83
CA LYS A 360 -14.41 34.39 -6.09
C LYS A 360 -15.17 34.35 -7.39
N ARG A 361 -14.62 33.71 -8.43
CA ARG A 361 -15.33 33.49 -9.68
C ARG A 361 -16.58 32.63 -9.50
N LEU A 362 -16.52 31.55 -8.71
CA LEU A 362 -17.72 30.78 -8.35
C LEU A 362 -18.73 31.62 -7.55
N GLU A 363 -18.26 32.44 -6.62
CA GLU A 363 -19.14 33.34 -5.86
C GLU A 363 -19.90 34.31 -6.77
N GLU A 364 -19.26 34.83 -7.83
CA GLU A 364 -19.91 35.65 -8.86
C GLU A 364 -20.95 34.88 -9.67
N LEU A 365 -20.61 33.66 -10.11
CA LEU A 365 -21.44 32.82 -10.98
C LEU A 365 -22.63 32.19 -10.25
N GLY A 366 -22.55 32.06 -8.92
CA GLY A 366 -23.56 31.38 -8.13
C GLY A 366 -24.76 32.23 -7.70
N LYS A 367 -24.76 33.53 -8.01
CA LYS A 367 -25.81 34.51 -7.65
C LYS A 367 -27.07 34.44 -8.52
#